data_AF-A0A419SDU3-F1
#
_entry.id   AF-A0A419SDU3-F1
#
_cell.length_a   1.000
_cell.length_b   1.000
_cell.length_c   1.000
_cell.angle_alpha   90.00
_cell.angle_beta   90.00
_cell.angle_gamma   90.00
#
_symmetry.space_group_name_H-M   'P 1'
#
loop_
_entity.id
_entity.type
_entity.pdbx_description
1 polymer ?
#
loop_
_entity_poly.entity_id
_entity_poly.type
_entity_poly.pdbx_seq_one_letter_code
_entity_poly.pdbx_strand_id
1 'polypeptide(L)'
;MFFKEEGRALKYGVEWHELSNISQAGKLADRLEEYREEYIQSLYDDIRLFSYPMGDYLTAERQESPDTAFQAMEIISKKEAYDKRIEKLKRQYSQWQDVLNQFHMDDAATLRGYFEEGEHSFRIEPLMPKVAEILDKQHKAMEKQLDKQAERKAFLESIRKSIPVYR
;
A
#
# COMPACT_ATOMS: atom_id res chain seq x y z
N MET A 1 15.28 -19.14 -21.74
CA MET A 1 15.31 -20.10 -20.61
C MET A 1 14.46 -19.51 -19.50
N PHE A 2 13.24 -20.00 -19.31
CA PHE A 2 12.34 -19.52 -18.26
C PHE A 2 12.66 -20.28 -16.98
N PHE A 3 13.27 -19.61 -15.99
CA PHE A 3 13.34 -20.18 -14.65
C PHE A 3 11.96 -20.02 -14.00
N LYS A 4 11.34 -21.15 -13.66
CA LYS A 4 10.17 -21.19 -12.79
C LYS A 4 10.54 -20.57 -11.44
N GLU A 5 10.12 -19.34 -11.20
CA GLU A 5 10.18 -18.64 -9.90
C GLU A 5 9.01 -19.04 -8.99
N GLU A 6 8.52 -20.28 -9.10
CA GLU A 6 7.51 -20.80 -8.19
C GLU A 6 8.17 -21.14 -6.84
N GLY A 7 8.03 -20.23 -5.88
CA GLY A 7 8.08 -20.57 -4.45
C GLY A 7 9.44 -21.00 -3.91
N ARG A 8 10.53 -20.27 -4.21
CA ARG A 8 11.69 -20.32 -3.31
C ARG A 8 11.32 -19.55 -2.05
N ALA A 9 10.79 -20.23 -1.05
CA ALA A 9 10.86 -19.71 0.31
C ALA A 9 12.35 -19.60 0.66
N LEU A 10 12.83 -18.41 1.02
CA LEU A 10 14.13 -18.35 1.68
C LEU A 10 14.01 -19.19 2.96
N LYS A 11 15.10 -19.86 3.35
CA LYS A 11 15.20 -20.65 4.59
C LYS A 11 14.95 -19.81 5.87
N TYR A 12 14.54 -18.56 5.71
CA TYR A 12 14.46 -17.48 6.69
C TYR A 12 13.07 -16.81 6.73
N GLY A 13 12.05 -17.40 6.10
CA GLY A 13 10.64 -16.98 6.28
C GLY A 13 10.16 -15.78 5.46
N VAL A 14 11.02 -15.19 4.60
CA VAL A 14 10.63 -14.18 3.61
C VAL A 14 10.60 -14.82 2.24
N GLU A 15 9.48 -14.72 1.52
CA GLU A 15 9.43 -15.24 0.16
C GLU A 15 10.13 -14.29 -0.80
N TRP A 16 10.86 -14.83 -1.79
CA TRP A 16 11.50 -14.01 -2.83
C TRP A 16 10.52 -13.04 -3.50
N HIS A 17 9.27 -13.47 -3.66
CA HIS A 17 8.21 -12.65 -4.20
C HIS A 17 7.88 -11.44 -3.32
N GLU A 18 7.90 -11.57 -2.00
CA GLU A 18 7.68 -10.46 -1.08
C GLU A 18 8.79 -9.40 -1.20
N LEU A 19 10.05 -9.83 -1.29
CA LEU A 19 11.19 -8.93 -1.51
C LEU A 19 11.10 -8.19 -2.85
N SER A 20 10.72 -8.91 -3.91
CA SER A 20 10.46 -8.29 -5.21
C SER A 20 9.32 -7.26 -5.13
N ASN A 21 8.25 -7.56 -4.39
CA ASN A 21 7.13 -6.64 -4.24
C ASN A 21 7.50 -5.38 -3.46
N ILE A 22 8.27 -5.52 -2.36
CA ILE A 22 8.68 -4.38 -1.51
C ILE A 22 9.68 -3.49 -2.26
N SER A 23 10.64 -4.07 -2.98
CA SER A 23 11.64 -3.32 -3.76
C SER A 23 11.01 -2.55 -4.94
N GLN A 24 10.04 -3.14 -5.63
CA GLN A 24 9.34 -2.51 -6.76
C GLN A 24 8.20 -1.57 -6.33
N ALA A 25 7.86 -1.53 -5.04
CA ALA A 25 6.77 -0.72 -4.52
C ALA A 25 6.95 0.77 -4.81
N GLY A 26 8.19 1.27 -4.86
CA GLY A 26 8.50 2.66 -5.18
C GLY A 26 8.06 3.03 -6.59
N LYS A 27 8.53 2.29 -7.59
CA LYS A 27 8.12 2.48 -9.01
C LYS A 27 6.62 2.36 -9.20
N LEU A 28 5.96 1.46 -8.47
CA LEU A 28 4.51 1.32 -8.53
C LEU A 28 3.80 2.51 -7.86
N ALA A 29 4.31 3.03 -6.75
CA ALA A 29 3.78 4.23 -6.11
C ALA A 29 3.90 5.45 -7.03
N ASP A 30 5.07 5.67 -7.62
CA ASP A 30 5.31 6.78 -8.54
C ASP A 30 4.37 6.71 -9.75
N ARG A 31 4.18 5.51 -10.31
CA ARG A 31 3.22 5.28 -11.39
C ARG A 31 1.80 5.63 -10.97
N LEU A 32 1.36 5.19 -9.80
CA LEU A 32 0.00 5.52 -9.32
C LEU A 32 -0.16 7.02 -9.03
N GLU A 33 0.90 7.72 -8.62
CA GLU A 33 0.86 9.17 -8.48
C GLU A 33 0.75 9.89 -9.82
N GLU A 34 1.47 9.42 -10.83
CA GLU A 34 1.40 9.93 -12.21
C GLU A 34 -0.02 9.81 -12.79
N TYR A 35 -0.67 8.66 -12.62
CA TYR A 35 -2.04 8.41 -13.11
C TYR A 35 -3.15 8.85 -12.14
N ARG A 36 -2.81 9.53 -11.04
CA ARG A 36 -3.77 9.86 -9.98
C ARG A 36 -4.92 10.73 -10.48
N GLU A 37 -4.59 11.76 -11.27
CA GLU A 37 -5.60 12.69 -11.79
C GLU A 37 -6.53 12.01 -12.80
N GLU A 38 -5.98 11.20 -13.70
CA GLU A 38 -6.74 10.43 -14.68
C GLU A 38 -7.67 9.42 -14.01
N TYR A 39 -7.18 8.69 -13.00
CA TYR A 39 -8.01 7.78 -12.20
C TYR A 39 -9.14 8.52 -11.47
N ILE A 40 -8.86 9.68 -10.86
CA ILE A 40 -9.90 10.47 -10.19
C ILE A 40 -10.94 10.94 -11.21
N GLN A 41 -10.53 11.38 -12.40
CA GLN A 41 -11.44 11.80 -13.47
C GLN A 41 -12.34 10.64 -13.95
N SER A 42 -11.78 9.43 -14.10
CA SER A 42 -12.55 8.26 -14.54
C SER A 42 -13.68 7.90 -13.57
N LEU A 43 -13.50 8.14 -12.26
CA LEU A 43 -14.56 7.93 -11.26
C LEU A 43 -15.79 8.81 -11.50
N TYR A 44 -15.61 10.01 -12.05
CA TYR A 44 -16.71 10.91 -12.39
C TYR A 44 -17.34 10.56 -13.75
N ASP A 45 -16.55 10.08 -14.71
CA ASP A 45 -17.04 9.70 -16.02
C ASP A 45 -17.90 8.42 -15.97
N ASP A 46 -17.56 7.46 -15.11
CA ASP A 46 -18.41 6.30 -14.84
C ASP A 46 -19.81 6.72 -14.36
N ILE A 47 -19.89 7.72 -13.49
CA ILE A 47 -21.18 8.24 -13.00
C ILE A 47 -21.95 8.98 -14.09
N ARG A 48 -21.26 9.71 -14.98
CA ARG A 48 -21.90 10.38 -16.14
C ARG A 48 -22.52 9.39 -17.12
N LEU A 49 -21.94 8.21 -17.27
CA LEU A 49 -22.47 7.14 -18.14
C LEU A 49 -23.73 6.48 -17.54
N PHE A 50 -23.80 6.33 -16.21
CA PHE A 50 -24.98 5.78 -15.53
C PHE A 50 -26.08 6.82 -15.26
N SER A 51 -25.76 8.12 -15.33
CA SER A 51 -26.70 9.22 -15.10
C SER A 51 -27.33 9.79 -16.37
N TYR A 52 -27.20 9.13 -17.53
CA TYR A 52 -28.02 9.46 -18.71
C TYR A 52 -29.50 9.22 -18.38
N PRO A 53 -30.31 10.27 -18.23
CA PRO A 53 -31.72 10.11 -17.97
C PRO A 53 -32.38 9.77 -19.30
N MET A 54 -32.91 8.55 -19.43
CA MET A 54 -34.15 8.36 -20.18
C MET A 54 -35.28 8.98 -19.35
N GLY A 55 -35.24 10.30 -19.16
CA GLY A 55 -36.14 11.09 -18.32
C GLY A 55 -36.66 12.26 -19.12
N ASP A 56 -37.99 12.35 -19.17
CA ASP A 56 -38.81 13.26 -19.97
C ASP A 56 -38.32 14.72 -19.94
N TYR A 57 -38.06 15.31 -21.11
CA TYR A 57 -37.49 16.66 -21.27
C TYR A 57 -38.44 17.80 -20.89
N LEU A 58 -39.64 17.50 -20.37
CA LEU A 58 -40.73 18.47 -20.25
C LEU A 58 -40.96 19.04 -18.85
N THR A 59 -40.43 18.46 -17.78
CA THR A 59 -40.78 18.89 -16.41
C THR A 59 -39.69 19.64 -15.66
N ALA A 60 -38.44 19.67 -16.13
CA ALA A 60 -37.34 20.44 -15.54
C ALA A 60 -37.17 20.32 -14.00
N GLU A 61 -37.73 19.28 -13.38
CA GLU A 61 -37.46 18.93 -12.01
C GLU A 61 -36.24 18.02 -12.02
N ARG A 62 -35.06 18.60 -11.73
CA ARG A 62 -33.93 17.79 -11.25
C ARG A 62 -34.37 17.20 -9.92
N GLN A 63 -34.95 16.00 -9.93
CA GLN A 63 -34.99 15.17 -8.75
C GLN A 63 -33.54 15.02 -8.30
N GLU A 64 -33.17 15.60 -7.16
CA GLU A 64 -32.01 15.16 -6.41
C GLU A 64 -32.28 13.69 -6.05
N SER A 65 -31.93 12.79 -6.96
CA SER A 65 -32.08 11.37 -6.74
C SER A 65 -31.19 11.01 -5.55
N PRO A 66 -31.70 10.28 -4.54
CA PRO A 66 -30.90 9.76 -3.42
C PRO A 66 -29.66 8.96 -3.88
N ASP A 67 -29.61 8.58 -5.14
CA ASP A 67 -28.46 7.98 -5.84
C ASP A 67 -27.25 8.94 -5.96
N THR A 68 -27.46 10.25 -6.09
CA THR A 68 -26.35 11.22 -6.27
C THR A 68 -25.48 11.36 -5.02
N ALA A 69 -26.12 11.41 -3.84
CA ALA A 69 -25.40 11.49 -2.56
C ALA A 69 -24.67 10.16 -2.27
N PHE A 70 -25.27 9.03 -2.61
CA PHE A 70 -24.64 7.71 -2.51
C PHE A 70 -23.42 7.59 -3.43
N GLN A 71 -23.56 7.97 -4.70
CA GLN A 71 -22.47 8.01 -5.67
C GLN A 71 -21.32 8.91 -5.21
N ALA A 72 -21.62 10.10 -4.68
CA ALA A 72 -20.60 10.98 -4.12
C ALA A 72 -19.81 10.33 -2.97
N MET A 73 -20.49 9.62 -2.06
CA MET A 73 -19.84 8.87 -0.98
C MET A 73 -18.98 7.71 -1.52
N GLU A 74 -19.42 7.04 -2.60
CA GLU A 74 -18.65 5.99 -3.26
C GLU A 74 -17.36 6.54 -3.90
N ILE A 75 -17.43 7.68 -4.61
CA ILE A 75 -16.23 8.35 -5.17
C ILE A 75 -15.25 8.70 -4.05
N ILE A 76 -15.74 9.31 -2.96
CA ILE A 76 -14.90 9.68 -1.81
C ILE A 76 -14.20 8.44 -1.27
N SER A 77 -14.93 7.33 -1.08
CA SER A 77 -14.36 6.08 -0.60
C SER A 77 -13.30 5.50 -1.55
N LYS A 78 -13.55 5.50 -2.86
CA LYS A 78 -12.60 5.02 -3.88
C LYS A 78 -11.34 5.88 -3.94
N LYS A 79 -11.47 7.20 -3.79
CA LYS A 79 -10.33 8.12 -3.71
C LYS A 79 -9.49 7.86 -2.46
N GLU A 80 -10.12 7.75 -1.29
CA GLU A 80 -9.41 7.42 -0.05
C GLU A 80 -8.70 6.07 -0.11
N ALA A 81 -9.33 5.06 -0.72
CA ALA A 81 -8.73 3.75 -0.91
C ALA A 81 -7.50 3.82 -1.83
N TYR A 82 -7.56 4.64 -2.89
CA TYR A 82 -6.45 4.87 -3.81
C TYR A 82 -5.27 5.56 -3.11
N ASP A 83 -5.53 6.63 -2.37
CA ASP A 83 -4.52 7.35 -1.60
C ASP A 83 -3.87 6.43 -0.54
N LYS A 84 -4.68 5.63 0.18
CA LYS A 84 -4.16 4.61 1.12
C LYS A 84 -3.27 3.57 0.45
N ARG A 85 -3.58 3.19 -0.79
CA ARG A 85 -2.75 2.24 -1.55
C ARG A 85 -1.39 2.84 -1.90
N ILE A 86 -1.35 4.10 -2.33
CA ILE A 86 -0.08 4.83 -2.59
C ILE A 86 0.73 4.91 -1.31
N GLU A 87 0.13 5.34 -0.20
CA GLU A 87 0.83 5.42 1.10
C GLU A 87 1.40 4.07 1.54
N LYS A 88 0.64 2.98 1.36
CA LYS A 88 1.11 1.62 1.65
C LYS A 88 2.35 1.27 0.83
N LEU A 89 2.33 1.54 -0.47
CA LEU A 89 3.46 1.26 -1.38
C LEU A 89 4.68 2.11 -1.02
N LYS A 90 4.50 3.40 -0.72
CA LYS A 90 5.58 4.26 -0.25
C LYS A 90 6.20 3.75 1.05
N ARG A 91 5.39 3.26 1.98
CA ARG A 91 5.89 2.63 3.22
C ARG A 91 6.68 1.37 2.94
N GLN A 92 6.22 0.51 2.04
CA GLN A 92 6.95 -0.69 1.63
C GLN A 92 8.31 -0.31 1.02
N TYR A 93 8.33 0.67 0.11
CA TYR A 93 9.58 1.11 -0.49
C TYR A 93 10.54 1.74 0.53
N SER A 94 10.02 2.49 1.51
CA SER A 94 10.83 3.00 2.63
C SER A 94 11.50 1.87 3.42
N GLN A 95 10.78 0.75 3.66
CA GLN A 95 11.38 -0.42 4.32
C GLN A 95 12.51 -1.02 3.48
N TRP A 96 12.32 -1.09 2.17
CA TRP A 96 13.38 -1.54 1.26
C TRP A 96 14.60 -0.62 1.29
N GLN A 97 14.40 0.69 1.30
CA GLN A 97 15.52 1.63 1.46
C GLN A 97 16.23 1.46 2.80
N ASP A 98 15.50 1.23 3.88
CA ASP A 98 16.09 0.94 5.19
C ASP A 98 16.93 -0.34 5.16
N VAL A 99 16.49 -1.37 4.44
CA VAL A 99 17.29 -2.60 4.22
C VAL A 99 18.59 -2.25 3.49
N LEU A 100 18.51 -1.55 2.36
CA LEU A 100 19.66 -1.18 1.55
C LEU A 100 20.69 -0.32 2.32
N ASN A 101 20.21 0.56 3.21
CA ASN A 101 21.07 1.41 4.04
C ASN A 101 21.89 0.64 5.09
N GLN A 102 21.60 -0.65 5.34
CA GLN A 102 22.37 -1.53 6.24
C GLN A 102 23.52 -2.28 5.53
N PHE A 103 23.65 -2.10 4.22
CA PHE A 103 24.69 -2.71 3.40
C PHE A 103 25.75 -1.69 2.98
N HIS A 104 26.92 -2.19 2.57
CA HIS A 104 27.90 -1.35 1.90
C HIS A 104 27.37 -0.92 0.53
N MET A 105 27.87 0.21 0.00
CA MET A 105 27.37 0.78 -1.27
C MET A 105 27.36 -0.23 -2.42
N ASP A 106 28.39 -1.07 -2.55
CA ASP A 106 28.50 -2.05 -3.63
C ASP A 106 27.46 -3.17 -3.52
N ASP A 107 27.23 -3.68 -2.31
CA ASP A 107 26.21 -4.69 -2.02
C ASP A 107 24.79 -4.13 -2.22
N ALA A 108 24.58 -2.88 -1.79
CA ALA A 108 23.32 -2.18 -1.99
C ALA A 108 23.03 -1.94 -3.48
N ALA A 109 24.04 -1.56 -4.27
CA ALA A 109 23.93 -1.40 -5.71
C ALA A 109 23.58 -2.74 -6.39
N THR A 110 24.23 -3.82 -5.97
CA THR A 110 23.96 -5.18 -6.45
C THR A 110 22.51 -5.60 -6.17
N LEU A 111 22.00 -5.33 -4.97
CA LEU A 111 20.61 -5.61 -4.60
C LEU A 111 19.61 -4.75 -5.40
N ARG A 112 19.91 -3.46 -5.63
CA ARG A 112 19.08 -2.58 -6.47
C ARG A 112 19.03 -3.07 -7.90
N GLY A 113 20.19 -3.36 -8.51
CA GLY A 113 20.27 -3.86 -9.88
C GLY A 113 19.41 -5.11 -10.06
N TYR A 114 19.55 -6.07 -9.13
CA TYR A 114 18.77 -7.30 -9.22
C TYR A 114 17.25 -7.09 -9.04
N PHE A 115 16.83 -6.40 -7.98
CA PHE A 115 15.41 -6.34 -7.58
C PHE A 115 14.63 -5.19 -8.21
N GLU A 116 15.25 -4.03 -8.39
CA GLU A 116 14.62 -2.85 -8.96
C GLU A 116 14.77 -2.81 -10.49
N GLU A 117 15.93 -3.20 -11.03
CA GLU A 117 16.26 -3.04 -12.44
C GLU A 117 16.15 -4.34 -13.25
N GLY A 118 16.04 -5.49 -12.57
CA GLY A 118 15.95 -6.81 -13.22
C GLY A 118 17.30 -7.32 -13.75
N GLU A 119 18.41 -6.78 -13.25
CA GLU A 119 19.76 -7.22 -13.61
C GLU A 119 20.11 -8.53 -12.89
N HIS A 120 19.79 -9.65 -13.53
CA HIS A 120 20.06 -10.99 -12.99
C HIS A 120 21.52 -11.45 -13.14
N SER A 121 22.43 -10.56 -13.57
CA SER A 121 23.86 -10.87 -13.74
C SER A 121 24.63 -10.97 -12.42
N PHE A 122 24.07 -10.45 -11.32
CA PHE A 122 24.76 -10.40 -10.04
C PHE A 122 24.48 -11.63 -9.17
N ARG A 123 25.50 -12.10 -8.45
CA ARG A 123 25.34 -13.12 -7.40
C ARG A 123 24.82 -12.47 -6.12
N ILE A 124 23.53 -12.60 -5.87
CA ILE A 124 22.87 -12.02 -4.71
C ILE A 124 22.63 -13.01 -3.57
N GLU A 125 22.77 -14.31 -3.83
CA GLU A 125 22.56 -15.38 -2.85
C GLU A 125 23.35 -15.19 -1.54
N PRO A 126 24.61 -14.71 -1.55
CA PRO A 126 25.35 -14.44 -0.32
C PRO A 126 24.75 -13.30 0.53
N LEU A 127 24.04 -12.37 -0.09
CA LEU A 127 23.45 -11.19 0.58
C LEU A 127 22.08 -11.50 1.20
N MET A 128 21.36 -12.49 0.64
CA MET A 128 19.99 -12.83 1.04
C MET A 128 19.80 -13.19 2.53
N PRO A 129 20.72 -13.93 3.19
CA PRO A 129 20.58 -14.21 4.62
C PRO A 129 20.56 -12.94 5.48
N LYS A 130 21.40 -11.96 5.14
CA LYS A 130 21.48 -10.68 5.85
C LYS A 130 20.25 -9.81 5.56
N VAL A 131 19.75 -9.82 4.33
CA VAL A 131 18.48 -9.15 3.96
C VAL A 131 17.32 -9.70 4.80
N ALA A 132 17.20 -11.03 4.89
CA ALA A 132 16.15 -11.66 5.69
C ALA A 132 16.27 -11.35 7.19
N GLU A 133 17.50 -11.32 7.74
CA GLU A 133 17.73 -10.94 9.13
C GLU A 133 17.28 -9.49 9.43
N ILE A 134 17.56 -8.55 8.53
CA ILE A 134 17.15 -7.15 8.69
C ILE A 134 15.62 -7.04 8.68
N LEU A 135 14.96 -7.72 7.74
CA LEU A 135 13.49 -7.70 7.65
C LEU A 135 12.83 -8.34 8.87
N ASP A 136 13.33 -9.47 9.35
CA ASP A 136 12.82 -10.11 10.57
C ASP A 136 12.95 -9.20 11.80
N LYS A 137 14.08 -8.48 11.94
CA LYS A 137 14.26 -7.47 12.99
C LYS A 137 13.25 -6.32 12.87
N GLN A 138 12.99 -5.84 11.65
CA GLN A 138 12.01 -4.78 11.41
C GLN A 138 10.59 -5.24 11.72
N HIS A 139 10.20 -6.45 11.31
CA HIS A 139 8.89 -7.03 11.63
C HIS A 139 8.67 -7.16 13.13
N LYS A 140 9.64 -7.73 13.87
CA LYS A 140 9.59 -7.83 15.33
C LYS A 140 9.53 -6.47 16.02
N ALA A 141 10.20 -5.46 15.48
CA ALA A 141 10.12 -4.09 16.01
C ALA A 141 8.73 -3.49 15.80
N MET A 142 8.10 -3.75 14.66
CA MET A 142 6.76 -3.28 14.32
C MET A 142 5.68 -3.95 15.18
N GLU A 143 5.76 -5.27 15.39
CA GLU A 143 4.85 -6.01 16.28
C GLU A 143 4.88 -5.43 17.70
N LYS A 144 6.07 -5.18 18.26
CA LYS A 144 6.22 -4.55 19.57
C LYS A 144 5.62 -3.15 19.64
N GLN A 145 5.63 -2.39 18.55
CA GLN A 145 4.99 -1.08 18.49
C GLN A 145 3.47 -1.19 18.44
N LEU A 146 2.93 -2.15 17.68
CA LEU A 146 1.50 -2.43 17.59
C LEU A 146 0.94 -2.87 18.95
N ASP A 147 1.65 -3.74 19.66
CA ASP A 147 1.27 -4.18 21.01
C ASP A 147 1.18 -3.00 21.99
N LYS A 148 2.20 -2.13 22.01
CA LYS A 148 2.18 -0.91 22.83
C LYS A 148 1.04 0.04 22.48
N GLN A 149 0.68 0.16 21.19
CA GLN A 149 -0.45 0.97 20.76
C GLN A 149 -1.79 0.34 21.19
N ALA A 150 -1.91 -0.99 21.11
CA ALA A 150 -3.09 -1.72 21.55
C ALA A 150 -3.29 -1.57 23.07
N GLU A 151 -2.24 -1.73 23.87
CA GLU A 151 -2.25 -1.48 25.31
C GLU A 151 -2.67 -0.04 25.64
N ARG A 152 -2.11 0.95 24.93
CA ARG A 152 -2.49 2.36 25.11
C ARG A 152 -3.96 2.61 24.77
N LYS A 153 -4.48 2.01 23.69
CA LYS A 153 -5.91 2.11 23.34
C LYS A 153 -6.81 1.47 24.39
N ALA A 154 -6.45 0.26 24.86
CA ALA A 154 -7.18 -0.41 25.93
C ALA A 154 -7.20 0.40 27.24
N PHE A 155 -6.08 1.06 27.57
CA PHE A 155 -5.98 1.98 28.70
C PHE A 155 -6.86 3.24 28.52
N LEU A 156 -6.85 3.86 27.34
CA LEU A 156 -7.73 5.01 27.07
C LEU A 156 -9.21 4.63 27.12
N GLU A 157 -9.55 3.42 26.69
CA GLU A 157 -10.91 2.90 26.74
C GLU A 157 -11.36 2.59 28.18
N SER A 158 -10.46 2.10 29.04
CA SER A 158 -10.75 1.91 30.47
C SER A 158 -10.92 3.24 31.21
N ILE A 159 -10.16 4.27 30.86
CA ILE A 159 -10.39 5.65 31.33
C ILE A 159 -11.77 6.14 30.88
N ARG A 160 -12.12 5.99 29.59
CA ARG A 160 -13.42 6.43 29.07
C ARG A 160 -14.59 5.76 29.80
N LYS A 161 -14.47 4.48 30.16
CA LYS A 161 -15.51 3.72 30.89
C LYS A 161 -15.61 4.09 32.38
N SER A 162 -14.56 4.68 32.95
CA SER A 162 -14.51 5.05 34.38
C SER A 162 -14.89 6.52 34.66
N ILE A 163 -15.09 7.34 33.63
CA ILE A 163 -15.63 8.70 33.78
C ILE A 163 -17.16 8.61 33.95
N PRO A 164 -17.75 8.99 35.10
CA PRO A 164 -19.19 9.01 35.27
C PRO A 164 -19.81 10.06 34.35
N VAL A 165 -20.76 9.64 33.52
CA VAL A 165 -21.61 10.56 32.76
C VAL A 165 -22.60 11.17 33.73
N TYR A 166 -22.30 12.37 34.24
CA TYR A 166 -23.30 13.17 34.94
C TYR A 166 -24.37 13.58 33.92
N ARG A 167 -25.55 12.97 34.03
CA ARG A 167 -26.78 13.37 33.35
C ARG A 167 -27.57 14.32 34.23
#